data_AF-A0A352IZN0-F1
#
_entry.id   AF-A0A352IZN0-F1
#
_cell.length_a   1.000
_cell.length_b   1.000
_cell.length_c   1.000
_cell.angle_alpha   90.00
_cell.angle_beta   90.00
_cell.angle_gamma   90.00
#
_symmetry.space_group_name_H-M   'P 1'
#
loop_
_entity.id
_entity.type
_entity.pdbx_description
1 polymer ?
#
loop_
_entity_poly.entity_id
_entity_poly.type
_entity_poly.pdbx_seq_one_letter_code
_entity_poly.pdbx_strand_id
1 'polypeptide(L)'
;MAALPSQYREQKKTLPKPPGTFPANPLGLYDMSGNAAEWVRDYYRADYYDRSPINNPEGPENPIIESWSNEPYRILRGGDFRDFSGNTTVTRRKAIERVTNESTGFRCSFSKSFTAEHA
;
A
#
# COMPACT_ATOMS: atom_id res chain seq x y z
N MET A 1 -5.93 -45.61 -22.42
CA MET A 1 -5.78 -44.83 -21.18
C MET A 1 -6.38 -43.46 -21.43
N ALA A 2 -7.46 -43.13 -20.74
CA ALA A 2 -8.17 -41.87 -20.93
C ALA A 2 -7.31 -40.70 -20.44
N ALA A 3 -7.09 -39.70 -21.28
CA ALA A 3 -6.54 -38.43 -20.87
C ALA A 3 -7.48 -37.81 -19.83
N LEU A 4 -6.95 -37.46 -18.65
CA LEU A 4 -7.71 -36.75 -17.63
C LEU A 4 -8.28 -35.46 -18.23
N PRO A 5 -9.57 -35.13 -18.00
CA PRO A 5 -10.17 -33.93 -18.53
C PRO A 5 -9.39 -32.72 -18.06
N SER A 6 -9.34 -31.70 -18.90
CA SER A 6 -8.82 -30.38 -18.61
C SER A 6 -9.41 -29.83 -17.30
N GLN A 7 -8.80 -30.19 -16.17
CA GLN A 7 -8.72 -29.32 -15.00
C GLN A 7 -7.79 -28.17 -15.39
N TYR A 8 -8.21 -27.44 -16.42
CA TYR A 8 -7.80 -26.07 -16.63
C TYR A 8 -8.20 -25.40 -15.33
N ARG A 9 -7.23 -25.33 -14.40
CA ARG A 9 -7.33 -24.81 -13.04
C ARG A 9 -8.53 -23.89 -12.97
N GLU A 10 -9.54 -24.22 -12.18
CA GLU A 10 -10.37 -23.17 -11.62
C GLU A 10 -9.39 -22.23 -10.91
N GLN A 11 -8.93 -21.20 -11.63
CA GLN A 11 -8.27 -20.07 -11.04
C GLN A 11 -9.37 -19.42 -10.25
N LYS A 12 -9.59 -19.94 -9.05
CA LYS A 12 -10.39 -19.33 -8.01
C LYS A 12 -9.90 -17.90 -7.99
N LYS A 13 -10.73 -16.98 -8.49
CA LYS A 13 -10.35 -15.57 -8.64
C LYS A 13 -9.97 -15.13 -7.24
N THR A 14 -8.68 -15.07 -6.95
CA THR A 14 -8.20 -14.69 -5.63
C THR A 14 -8.59 -13.23 -5.50
N LEU A 15 -9.35 -12.90 -4.48
CA LEU A 15 -9.74 -11.54 -4.13
C LEU A 15 -9.11 -11.24 -2.77
N PRO A 16 -9.03 -9.95 -2.37
CA PRO A 16 -8.68 -9.61 -1.00
C PRO A 16 -9.55 -10.40 -0.01
N LYS A 17 -8.95 -10.81 1.09
CA LYS A 17 -9.64 -11.43 2.21
C LYS A 17 -10.22 -10.35 3.11
N PRO A 18 -11.26 -10.66 3.91
CA PRO A 18 -11.70 -9.76 4.98
C PRO A 18 -10.50 -9.32 5.83
N PRO A 19 -10.36 -8.03 6.17
CA PRO A 19 -9.28 -7.56 7.02
C PRO A 19 -9.22 -8.34 8.34
N GLY A 20 -8.02 -8.66 8.81
CA GLY A 20 -7.80 -9.45 10.03
C GLY A 20 -7.94 -10.96 9.86
N THR A 21 -8.02 -11.46 8.62
CA THR A 21 -8.03 -12.91 8.35
C THR A 21 -6.71 -13.59 8.80
N PHE A 22 -5.59 -12.90 8.67
CA PHE A 22 -4.27 -13.41 9.07
C PHE A 22 -3.83 -12.80 10.41
N PRO A 23 -2.88 -13.43 11.14
CA PRO A 23 -2.40 -12.88 12.41
C PRO A 23 -1.82 -11.47 12.26
N ALA A 24 -2.01 -10.65 13.29
CA ALA A 24 -1.37 -9.34 13.38
C ALA A 24 0.15 -9.45 13.57
N ASN A 25 0.86 -8.37 13.23
CA ASN A 25 2.24 -8.16 13.67
C ASN A 25 2.30 -7.83 15.18
N PRO A 26 3.49 -7.77 15.81
CA PRO A 26 3.62 -7.47 17.24
C PRO A 26 3.05 -6.11 17.70
N LEU A 27 2.73 -5.20 16.77
CA LEU A 27 2.08 -3.91 17.05
C LEU A 27 0.54 -4.00 17.00
N GLY A 28 -0.03 -5.19 16.77
CA GLY A 28 -1.47 -5.39 16.62
C GLY A 28 -2.01 -4.96 15.25
N LEU A 29 -1.15 -4.72 14.26
CA LEU A 29 -1.55 -4.33 12.91
C LEU A 29 -1.72 -5.55 12.00
N TYR A 30 -2.87 -5.62 11.35
CA TYR A 30 -3.25 -6.67 10.42
C TYR A 30 -2.99 -6.26 8.98
N ASP A 31 -2.66 -7.24 8.13
CA ASP A 31 -2.58 -7.11 6.67
C ASP A 31 -1.64 -6.01 6.18
N MET A 32 -0.59 -5.69 6.95
CA MET A 32 0.44 -4.72 6.55
C MET A 32 1.26 -5.19 5.33
N SER A 33 1.22 -6.50 5.04
CA SER A 33 1.86 -7.14 3.88
C SER A 33 0.84 -8.00 3.12
N GLY A 34 0.53 -7.62 1.89
CA GLY A 34 -0.43 -8.28 1.02
C GLY A 34 -1.85 -7.75 1.24
N ASN A 35 -2.83 -8.57 0.87
CA ASN A 35 -4.25 -8.23 0.84
C ASN A 35 -4.60 -7.08 -0.12
N ALA A 36 -4.24 -5.84 0.20
CA ALA A 36 -4.39 -4.68 -0.66
C ALA A 36 -3.25 -3.69 -0.45
N ALA A 37 -2.73 -3.12 -1.53
CA ALA A 37 -1.76 -2.04 -1.45
C ALA A 37 -2.46 -0.80 -0.86
N GLU A 38 -1.85 -0.16 0.13
CA GLU A 38 -2.49 0.90 0.89
C GLU A 38 -1.96 2.27 0.47
N TRP A 39 -2.88 3.18 0.13
CA TRP A 39 -2.56 4.58 -0.14
C TRP A 39 -1.94 5.28 1.06
N VAL A 40 -0.91 6.07 0.79
CA VAL A 40 -0.27 6.98 1.74
C VAL A 40 -0.40 8.41 1.22
N ARG A 41 -0.52 9.38 2.13
CA ARG A 41 -0.71 10.80 1.81
C ARG A 41 0.41 11.35 0.92
N ASP A 42 1.64 10.89 1.09
CA ASP A 42 2.83 11.42 0.46
C ASP A 42 2.80 11.33 -1.08
N TYR A 43 3.31 12.37 -1.75
CA TYR A 43 3.66 12.31 -3.16
C TYR A 43 4.90 11.44 -3.39
N TYR A 44 4.94 10.74 -4.53
CA TYR A 44 6.13 9.98 -4.91
C TYR A 44 7.22 10.91 -5.45
N ARG A 45 8.43 10.74 -4.91
CA ARG A 45 9.69 11.20 -5.51
C ARG A 45 10.79 10.17 -5.30
N ALA A 46 11.56 9.91 -6.35
CA ALA A 46 12.65 8.94 -6.30
C ALA A 46 13.76 9.38 -5.32
N ASP A 47 14.10 10.67 -5.35
CA ASP A 47 15.17 11.32 -4.59
C ASP A 47 14.77 11.77 -3.17
N TYR A 48 13.53 11.53 -2.73
CA TYR A 48 13.03 12.11 -1.48
C TYR A 48 13.84 11.65 -0.26
N TYR A 49 14.27 10.38 -0.22
CA TYR A 49 15.00 9.85 0.93
C TYR A 49 16.38 10.48 1.10
N ASP A 50 16.99 10.99 0.03
CA ASP A 50 18.30 11.66 0.10
C ASP A 50 18.22 13.04 0.78
N ARG A 51 17.02 13.64 0.86
CA ARG A 51 16.79 15.01 1.35
C ARG A 51 15.71 15.09 2.43
N SER A 52 15.19 13.95 2.87
CA SER A 52 14.10 13.88 3.83
C SER A 52 14.56 14.43 5.19
N PRO A 53 13.74 15.23 5.88
CA PRO A 53 14.00 15.53 7.29
C PRO A 53 13.98 14.23 8.10
N ILE A 54 14.77 14.21 9.18
CA ILE A 54 14.90 13.04 10.06
C ILE A 54 13.61 12.83 10.87
N ASN A 55 13.02 13.92 11.36
CA ASN A 55 11.87 13.88 12.26
C ASN A 55 10.58 14.17 11.50
N ASN A 56 9.62 13.25 11.58
CA ASN A 56 8.27 13.37 10.99
C ASN A 56 8.26 13.91 9.54
N PRO A 57 8.89 13.20 8.58
CA PRO A 57 8.83 13.61 7.19
C PRO A 57 7.40 13.55 6.65
N GLU A 58 6.94 14.63 6.03
CA GLU A 58 5.58 14.76 5.49
C GLU A 58 5.47 14.46 3.98
N GLY A 59 6.57 13.99 3.40
CA GLY A 59 6.71 13.80 1.96
C GLY A 59 7.16 15.07 1.23
N PRO A 60 7.33 15.00 -0.09
CA PRO A 60 7.61 16.18 -0.90
C PRO A 60 6.47 17.20 -0.84
N GLU A 61 6.81 18.49 -0.67
CA GLU A 61 5.82 19.58 -0.70
C GLU A 61 5.11 19.65 -2.06
N ASN A 62 5.87 19.48 -3.14
CA ASN A 62 5.36 19.52 -4.52
C ASN A 62 5.58 18.18 -5.22
N PRO A 63 4.57 17.65 -5.93
CA PRO A 63 4.74 16.47 -6.76
C PRO A 63 5.55 16.78 -8.01
N ILE A 64 6.16 15.74 -8.59
CA ILE A 64 6.65 15.77 -9.97
C ILE A 64 5.59 15.09 -10.84
N ILE A 65 5.16 15.78 -11.92
CA ILE A 65 4.17 15.25 -12.86
C ILE A 65 4.92 14.53 -13.99
N GLU A 66 5.10 13.21 -13.82
CA GLU A 66 5.74 12.31 -14.78
C GLU A 66 4.77 11.29 -15.38
N SER A 67 3.50 11.34 -14.97
CA SER A 67 2.51 10.36 -15.43
C SER A 67 1.98 10.71 -16.83
N TRP A 68 1.55 9.68 -17.56
CA TRP A 68 0.94 9.82 -18.88
C TRP A 68 -0.39 10.61 -18.86
N SER A 69 -1.05 10.73 -17.70
CA SER A 69 -2.31 11.46 -17.54
C SER A 69 -2.15 12.90 -17.03
N ASN A 70 -0.91 13.39 -16.92
CA ASN A 70 -0.60 14.72 -16.35
C ASN A 70 -1.09 14.89 -14.90
N GLU A 71 -1.06 13.80 -14.12
CA GLU A 71 -1.41 13.77 -12.71
C GLU A 71 -0.24 13.32 -11.83
N PRO A 72 -0.18 13.75 -10.55
CA PRO A 72 0.90 13.34 -9.67
C PRO A 72 0.77 11.87 -9.26
N TYR A 73 1.91 11.24 -9.03
CA TYR A 73 1.97 9.94 -8.39
C TYR A 73 1.90 10.07 -6.86
N ARG A 74 1.11 9.22 -6.21
CA ARG A 74 1.14 9.01 -4.75
C ARG A 74 1.74 7.66 -4.38
N ILE A 75 2.12 7.55 -3.11
CA ILE A 75 2.73 6.34 -2.56
C ILE A 75 1.69 5.26 -2.26
N LEU A 76 2.04 4.02 -2.61
CA LEU A 76 1.39 2.79 -2.16
C LEU A 76 2.39 1.95 -1.37
N ARG A 77 1.92 1.30 -0.29
CA ARG A 77 2.71 0.40 0.57
C ARG A 77 1.99 -0.95 0.76
N GLY A 78 2.71 -1.93 1.29
CA GLY A 78 2.11 -3.17 1.77
C GLY A 78 1.85 -4.22 0.69
N GLY A 79 1.71 -3.84 -0.58
CA GLY A 79 1.44 -4.78 -1.67
C GLY A 79 0.03 -5.40 -1.58
N ASP A 80 -0.35 -6.20 -2.56
CA ASP A 80 -1.69 -6.73 -2.75
C ASP A 80 -1.74 -8.26 -2.80
N PHE A 81 -2.94 -8.84 -2.84
CA PHE A 81 -3.17 -10.28 -2.85
C PHE A 81 -2.60 -11.03 -4.06
N ARG A 82 -2.20 -10.33 -5.13
CA ARG A 82 -1.58 -10.90 -6.34
C ARG A 82 -0.06 -10.85 -6.25
N ASP A 83 0.49 -10.11 -5.30
CA ASP A 83 1.92 -9.94 -5.19
C ASP A 83 2.62 -11.18 -4.65
N PHE A 84 3.65 -11.58 -5.39
CA PHE A 84 4.60 -12.61 -4.98
C PHE A 84 5.93 -12.01 -4.48
N SER A 85 6.12 -10.68 -4.59
CA SER A 85 7.36 -10.01 -4.23
C SER A 85 7.55 -9.93 -2.71
N GLY A 86 8.75 -10.27 -2.21
CA GLY A 86 9.10 -10.18 -0.80
C GLY A 86 9.05 -8.77 -0.20
N ASN A 87 9.05 -8.71 1.14
CA ASN A 87 8.91 -7.53 2.02
C ASN A 87 8.27 -6.28 1.37
N THR A 88 6.95 -6.33 1.20
CA THR A 88 6.15 -5.27 0.58
C THR A 88 5.91 -4.05 1.48
N THR A 89 6.19 -4.15 2.78
CA THR A 89 6.00 -3.02 3.72
C THR A 89 7.02 -1.91 3.52
N VAL A 90 8.27 -2.27 3.21
CA VAL A 90 9.38 -1.32 2.98
C VAL A 90 9.40 -0.76 1.56
N THR A 91 8.83 -1.51 0.61
CA THR A 91 8.84 -1.14 -0.79
C THR A 91 7.88 0.02 -1.05
N ARG A 92 8.36 1.08 -1.70
CA ARG A 92 7.55 2.20 -2.17
C ARG A 92 7.05 1.91 -3.58
N ARG A 93 5.74 1.76 -3.75
CA ARG A 93 5.09 1.72 -5.07
C ARG A 93 4.47 3.08 -5.37
N LYS A 94 4.17 3.34 -6.63
CA LYS A 94 3.57 4.60 -7.08
C LYS A 94 2.42 4.37 -8.04
N ALA A 95 1.33 5.11 -7.87
CA ALA A 95 0.18 5.10 -8.77
C ALA A 95 -0.47 6.48 -8.83
N ILE A 96 -1.18 6.75 -9.93
CA ILE A 96 -1.97 7.97 -10.08
C ILE A 96 -3.14 7.87 -9.09
N GLU A 97 -3.39 8.93 -8.33
CA GLU A 97 -4.35 8.95 -7.21
C GLU A 97 -5.77 8.49 -7.61
N ARG A 98 -6.18 8.75 -8.85
CA ARG A 98 -7.51 8.36 -9.36
C ARG A 98 -7.64 6.88 -9.70
N VAL A 99 -6.55 6.11 -9.70
CA VAL A 99 -6.59 4.68 -10.02
C VAL A 99 -7.23 3.93 -8.86
N THR A 100 -8.38 3.32 -9.14
CA THR A 100 -9.07 2.44 -8.21
C THR A 100 -9.16 1.04 -8.83
N ASN A 101 -8.93 0.02 -8.01
CA ASN A 101 -9.05 -1.38 -8.41
C ASN A 101 -9.23 -2.25 -7.15
N GLU A 102 -9.47 -3.54 -7.35
CA GLU A 102 -9.69 -4.52 -6.28
C GLU A 102 -8.46 -4.78 -5.40
N SER A 103 -7.30 -4.24 -5.76
CA SER A 103 -6.01 -4.51 -5.12
C SER A 103 -5.44 -3.31 -4.38
N THR A 104 -6.17 -2.19 -4.38
CA THR A 104 -5.76 -0.96 -3.70
C THR A 104 -6.81 -0.57 -2.66
N GLY A 105 -6.34 -0.26 -1.45
CA GLY A 105 -7.16 0.22 -0.34
C GLY A 105 -6.45 1.35 0.41
N PHE A 106 -6.88 1.59 1.65
CA PHE A 106 -6.23 2.52 2.55
C PHE A 106 -6.55 2.15 4.00
N ARG A 107 -5.71 2.62 4.93
CA ARG A 107 -6.02 2.67 6.36
C ARG A 107 -5.81 4.07 6.89
N CYS A 108 -6.59 4.44 7.89
CA CYS A 108 -6.48 5.74 8.52
C CYS A 108 -5.45 5.71 9.63
N SER A 109 -4.72 6.81 9.77
CA SER A 109 -3.91 7.13 10.95
C SER A 109 -4.40 8.45 11.53
N PHE A 110 -4.35 8.62 12.85
CA PHE A 110 -4.62 9.88 13.50
C PHE A 110 -3.55 10.15 14.56
N SER A 111 -3.13 11.40 14.68
CA SER A 111 -2.31 11.86 15.78
C SER A 111 -3.23 12.35 16.90
N LYS A 112 -2.98 11.91 18.14
CA LYS A 112 -3.64 12.52 19.30
C LYS A 112 -2.99 13.89 19.54
N SER A 113 -3.77 14.96 19.45
CA SER A 113 -3.35 16.26 19.96
C SER A 113 -3.28 16.17 21.48
N PHE A 114 -2.12 16.41 22.06
CA PHE A 114 -2.01 16.61 23.50
C PHE A 114 -2.63 17.98 23.80
N THR A 115 -3.84 17.98 24.36
CA THR A 115 -4.33 19.16 25.06
C THR A 115 -3.46 19.35 26.31
N ALA A 116 -2.94 20.56 26.49
CA ALA A 116 -1.99 20.94 27.54
C ALA A 116 -2.63 21.01 28.94
N GLU A 117 -3.42 20.01 29.34
CA GLU A 117 -4.10 20.00 30.64
C GLU A 117 -3.54 18.99 31.65
N HIS A 118 -2.47 18.24 31.33
CA HIS A 118 -1.84 17.34 32.29
C HIS A 118 -0.31 17.34 32.15
N ALA A 119 0.30 18.51 32.43
CA ALA A 119 1.71 18.64 32.77
C ALA A 119 1.82 19.09 34.23
#